data_AF-A0A6V8NTV6-F1
#
_entry.id   AF-A0A6V8NTV6-F1
#
_cell.length_a   1.000
_cell.length_b   1.000
_cell.length_c   1.000
_cell.angle_alpha   90.00
_cell.angle_beta   90.00
_cell.angle_gamma   90.00
#
_symmetry.space_group_name_H-M   'P 1'
#
loop_
_entity.id
_entity.type
_entity.pdbx_description
1 polymer ?
#
loop_
_entity_poly.entity_id
_entity_poly.type
_entity_poly.pdbx_seq_one_letter_code
_entity_poly.pdbx_strand_id
1 'polypeptide(L)'
;SWPVHTEMKARLRASESAALASSIYMVCCKRTEKKTAYFNEIKPQIEVRIKEKLDQFWNEGIGGSDFFISAIGPAMEVFGKYEGVEKLSGEKVSAKELLEYIRKSVSEYALTKILKSPQLGGIDEETRFYLLWRWTYNSAKVHFDDARKLAQAVGVEITEQWGNGFIKKEKEFISVLSAKERGRSFLEKQKFESMIDILHACLLFWEQNNRKAISELLEETGNLNNNAFWQVAQTISEVLPDGDKEKQMLQGFLYGKENYGKTGARVDQYQMILFEKG
;
A
#
# COMPACT_ATOMS: atom_id res chain seq x y z
N SER A 1 -18.72 -12.74 7.62
CA SER A 1 -17.83 -13.86 7.28
C SER A 1 -16.66 -13.78 8.23
N TRP A 2 -16.12 -14.92 8.65
CA TRP A 2 -14.86 -15.00 9.37
C TRP A 2 -13.84 -15.70 8.48
N PRO A 3 -12.62 -15.18 8.34
CA PRO A 3 -11.55 -15.94 7.73
C PRO A 3 -11.20 -17.07 8.68
N VAL A 4 -11.29 -18.32 8.22
CA VAL A 4 -10.92 -19.49 9.02
C VAL A 4 -9.88 -20.27 8.23
N HIS A 5 -8.68 -20.40 8.79
CA HIS A 5 -7.65 -21.25 8.20
C HIS A 5 -7.89 -22.71 8.62
N THR A 6 -8.59 -23.46 7.77
CA THR A 6 -8.85 -24.89 7.98
C THR A 6 -7.84 -25.81 7.29
N GLU A 7 -6.86 -25.27 6.57
CA GLU A 7 -5.86 -26.06 5.83
C GLU A 7 -4.53 -26.20 6.60
N MET A 8 -3.87 -27.35 6.43
CA MET A 8 -2.59 -27.67 7.10
C MET A 8 -1.52 -26.61 6.79
N LYS A 9 -1.00 -25.97 7.84
CA LYS A 9 0.10 -24.97 7.83
C LYS A 9 1.38 -25.40 7.09
N ALA A 10 1.53 -26.69 6.77
CA ALA A 10 2.74 -27.25 6.19
C ALA A 10 3.01 -26.84 4.72
N ARG A 11 2.03 -26.30 3.99
CA ARG A 11 2.21 -25.91 2.57
C ARG A 11 2.39 -24.40 2.33
N LEU A 12 2.17 -23.56 3.33
CA LEU A 12 2.24 -22.09 3.19
C LEU A 12 3.67 -21.51 3.23
N ARG A 13 4.67 -22.30 3.65
CA ARG A 13 6.08 -21.85 3.70
C ARG A 13 6.92 -22.26 2.49
N ALA A 14 6.33 -22.85 1.46
CA ALA A 14 7.07 -23.38 0.32
C ALA A 14 6.34 -23.12 -1.01
N SER A 15 6.20 -21.86 -1.40
CA SER A 15 6.25 -21.45 -2.81
C SER A 15 6.26 -19.92 -2.87
N GLU A 16 7.08 -19.35 -3.75
CA GLU A 16 7.18 -17.93 -4.06
C GLU A 16 5.91 -17.33 -4.71
N SER A 17 4.74 -17.95 -4.51
CA SER A 17 3.45 -17.56 -5.07
C SER A 17 2.39 -17.47 -3.96
N ALA A 18 1.76 -16.31 -3.80
CA ALA A 18 0.62 -16.09 -2.90
C ALA A 18 -0.68 -16.66 -3.50
N ALA A 19 -0.69 -17.95 -3.86
CA ALA A 19 -1.92 -18.65 -4.24
C ALA A 19 -2.68 -19.01 -2.96
N LEU A 20 -3.66 -18.17 -2.59
CA LEU A 20 -4.52 -18.35 -1.43
C LEU A 20 -5.52 -19.50 -1.67
N ALA A 21 -5.30 -20.64 -1.02
CA ALA A 21 -6.37 -21.58 -0.72
C ALA A 21 -7.06 -21.10 0.57
N SER A 22 -8.10 -20.27 0.42
CA SER A 22 -8.86 -19.73 1.56
C SER A 22 -10.29 -20.27 1.53
N SER A 23 -10.68 -20.96 2.60
CA SER A 23 -12.07 -21.37 2.84
C SER A 23 -12.87 -20.20 3.41
N ILE A 24 -13.90 -19.75 2.68
CA ILE A 24 -14.78 -18.67 3.14
C ILE A 24 -16.09 -19.29 3.64
N TYR A 25 -16.36 -19.14 4.94
CA TYR A 25 -17.64 -19.53 5.52
C TYR A 25 -18.59 -18.34 5.57
N MET A 26 -19.74 -18.48 4.92
CA MET A 26 -20.82 -17.49 4.91
C MET A 26 -22.07 -18.08 5.55
N VAL A 27 -22.63 -17.35 6.52
CA VAL A 27 -23.94 -17.65 7.10
C VAL A 27 -24.94 -16.68 6.48
N CYS A 28 -25.88 -17.22 5.71
CA CYS A 28 -26.89 -16.43 5.00
C CYS A 28 -28.20 -16.45 5.77
N CYS A 29 -28.77 -15.27 6.04
CA CYS A 29 -30.10 -15.13 6.63
C CYS A 29 -31.15 -14.88 5.54
N LYS A 30 -32.38 -15.36 5.75
CA LYS A 30 -33.50 -15.08 4.86
C LYS A 30 -33.82 -13.57 4.91
N ARG A 31 -34.09 -12.97 3.75
CA ARG A 31 -34.44 -11.54 3.64
C ARG A 31 -35.71 -11.23 4.44
N THR A 32 -35.69 -10.10 5.12
CA THR A 32 -36.81 -9.59 5.91
C THR A 32 -37.62 -8.52 5.17
N GLU A 33 -37.03 -7.84 4.18
CA GLU A 33 -37.67 -6.74 3.45
C GLU A 33 -37.75 -7.01 1.95
N LYS A 34 -38.87 -6.61 1.33
CA LYS A 34 -39.11 -6.63 -0.12
C LYS A 34 -39.01 -5.21 -0.71
N LYS A 35 -37.95 -4.48 -0.34
CA LYS A 35 -37.73 -3.11 -0.77
C LYS A 35 -36.49 -3.03 -1.63
N THR A 36 -36.55 -2.22 -2.67
CA THR A 36 -35.38 -1.77 -3.45
C THR A 36 -34.80 -0.54 -2.76
N ALA A 37 -33.48 -0.46 -2.69
CA ALA A 37 -32.76 0.71 -2.18
C ALA A 37 -31.82 1.29 -3.23
N TYR A 38 -31.49 2.57 -3.09
CA TYR A 38 -30.51 3.20 -3.96
C TYR A 38 -29.09 3.02 -3.40
N PHE A 39 -28.13 2.78 -4.29
CA PHE A 39 -26.76 2.47 -3.90
C PHE A 39 -26.10 3.61 -3.11
N ASN A 40 -26.36 4.86 -3.51
CA ASN A 40 -25.86 6.06 -2.83
C ASN A 40 -26.38 6.19 -1.38
N GLU A 41 -27.59 5.71 -1.09
CA GLU A 41 -28.18 5.75 0.26
C GLU A 41 -27.59 4.68 1.19
N ILE A 42 -27.24 3.52 0.63
CA ILE A 42 -26.67 2.41 1.41
C ILE A 42 -25.16 2.47 1.53
N LYS A 43 -24.46 3.18 0.61
CA LYS A 43 -23.00 3.33 0.62
C LYS A 43 -22.45 3.78 1.98
N PRO A 44 -22.98 4.85 2.62
CA PRO A 44 -22.53 5.27 3.95
C PRO A 44 -22.77 4.18 5.01
N GLN A 45 -23.89 3.45 4.93
CA GLN A 45 -24.21 2.38 5.87
C GLN A 45 -23.23 1.21 5.73
N ILE A 46 -22.87 0.85 4.50
CA ILE A 46 -21.85 -0.16 4.20
C ILE A 46 -20.50 0.29 4.77
N GLU A 47 -20.09 1.54 4.54
CA GLU A 47 -18.82 2.05 5.04
C GLU A 47 -18.74 2.02 6.57
N VAL A 48 -19.78 2.52 7.26
CA VAL A 48 -19.84 2.49 8.73
C VAL A 48 -19.71 1.05 9.21
N ARG A 49 -20.49 0.14 8.62
CA ARG A 49 -20.48 -1.28 9.01
C ARG A 49 -19.14 -1.96 8.75
N ILE A 50 -18.51 -1.68 7.61
CA ILE A 50 -17.17 -2.16 7.28
C ILE A 50 -16.17 -1.61 8.30
N LYS A 51 -16.13 -0.30 8.53
CA LYS A 51 -15.17 0.36 9.43
C LYS A 51 -15.24 -0.20 10.85
N GLU A 52 -16.44 -0.34 11.42
CA GLU A 52 -16.65 -0.96 12.73
C GLU A 52 -16.06 -2.37 12.82
N LYS A 53 -16.27 -3.17 11.77
CA LYS A 53 -15.78 -4.56 11.73
C LYS A 53 -14.29 -4.63 11.46
N LEU A 54 -13.75 -3.77 10.62
CA LEU A 54 -12.33 -3.67 10.36
C LEU A 54 -11.57 -3.21 11.61
N ASP A 55 -12.14 -2.33 12.45
CA ASP A 55 -11.54 -1.96 13.74
C ASP A 55 -11.41 -3.18 14.67
N GLN A 56 -12.47 -3.99 14.74
CA GLN A 56 -12.44 -5.26 15.48
C GLN A 56 -11.34 -6.18 14.93
N PHE A 57 -11.34 -6.44 13.62
CA PHE A 57 -10.39 -7.36 12.98
C PHE A 57 -8.94 -6.90 13.13
N TRP A 58 -8.68 -5.59 13.05
CA TRP A 58 -7.37 -5.01 13.25
C TRP A 58 -6.85 -5.27 14.67
N ASN A 59 -7.70 -5.05 15.68
CA ASN A 59 -7.35 -5.28 17.09
C ASN A 59 -7.14 -6.78 17.41
N GLU A 60 -7.79 -7.66 16.66
CA GLU A 60 -7.61 -9.12 16.74
C GLU A 60 -6.39 -9.62 15.95
N GLY A 61 -5.64 -8.73 15.28
CA GLY A 61 -4.44 -9.05 14.53
C GLY A 61 -4.68 -9.68 13.15
N ILE A 62 -5.91 -9.59 12.63
CA ILE A 62 -6.22 -9.98 11.25
C ILE A 62 -5.68 -8.90 10.32
N GLY A 63 -4.85 -9.29 9.36
CA GLY A 63 -4.19 -8.37 8.45
C GLY A 63 -3.98 -8.95 7.06
N GLY A 64 -3.38 -8.14 6.20
CA GLY A 64 -3.06 -8.51 4.83
C GLY A 64 -4.28 -8.88 3.98
N SER A 65 -4.16 -9.93 3.16
CA SER A 65 -5.23 -10.35 2.24
C SER A 65 -6.52 -10.77 2.96
N ASP A 66 -6.41 -11.35 4.15
CA ASP A 66 -7.56 -11.81 4.94
C ASP A 66 -8.44 -10.66 5.41
N PHE A 67 -7.87 -9.47 5.52
CA PHE A 67 -8.60 -8.25 5.90
C PHE A 67 -9.67 -7.89 4.86
N PHE A 68 -9.36 -8.02 3.57
CA PHE A 68 -10.32 -7.82 2.48
C PHE A 68 -11.45 -8.86 2.52
N ILE A 69 -11.11 -10.13 2.71
CA ILE A 69 -12.08 -11.24 2.76
C ILE A 69 -13.05 -11.07 3.94
N SER A 70 -12.52 -10.60 5.08
CA SER A 70 -13.29 -10.38 6.30
C SER A 70 -14.33 -9.27 6.14
N ALA A 71 -14.07 -8.25 5.31
CA ALA A 71 -14.97 -7.14 5.06
C ALA A 71 -16.15 -7.47 4.14
N ILE A 72 -16.06 -8.56 3.34
CA ILE A 72 -17.13 -8.94 2.41
C ILE A 72 -18.43 -9.22 3.15
N GLY A 73 -18.38 -10.01 4.22
CA GLY A 73 -19.56 -10.36 5.01
C GLY A 73 -20.28 -9.15 5.63
N PRO A 74 -19.58 -8.27 6.39
CA PRO A 74 -20.14 -7.02 6.91
C PRO A 74 -20.80 -6.14 5.84
N ALA A 75 -20.20 -6.03 4.65
CA ALA A 75 -20.79 -5.28 3.56
C ALA A 75 -22.06 -5.97 3.00
N MET A 76 -22.00 -7.29 2.81
CA MET A 76 -23.13 -8.09 2.37
C MET A 76 -24.28 -8.11 3.39
N GLU A 77 -24.00 -7.96 4.68
CA GLU A 77 -25.01 -7.83 5.73
C GLU A 77 -25.92 -6.61 5.51
N VAL A 78 -25.36 -5.50 5.03
CA VAL A 78 -26.12 -4.28 4.71
C VAL A 78 -26.78 -4.42 3.34
N PHE A 79 -26.00 -4.83 2.32
CA PHE A 79 -26.50 -4.96 0.95
C PHE A 79 -27.63 -5.99 0.83
N GLY A 80 -27.51 -7.12 1.53
CA GLY A 80 -28.45 -8.23 1.49
C GLY A 80 -29.78 -8.01 2.20
N LYS A 81 -29.97 -6.89 2.92
CA LYS A 81 -31.25 -6.50 3.53
C LYS A 81 -32.32 -6.18 2.48
N TYR A 82 -31.88 -5.71 1.31
CA TYR A 82 -32.75 -5.24 0.24
C TYR A 82 -32.98 -6.34 -0.81
N GLU A 83 -34.12 -6.26 -1.49
CA GLU A 83 -34.45 -7.19 -2.57
C GLU A 83 -33.57 -6.96 -3.81
N GLY A 84 -33.30 -5.68 -4.08
CA GLY A 84 -32.39 -5.20 -5.10
C GLY A 84 -31.79 -3.86 -4.69
N VAL A 85 -30.62 -3.56 -5.23
CA VAL A 85 -29.96 -2.26 -5.06
C VAL A 85 -29.71 -1.68 -6.44
N GLU A 86 -30.13 -0.44 -6.64
CA GLU A 86 -30.08 0.23 -7.94
C GLU A 86 -29.29 1.54 -7.86
N LYS A 87 -28.70 1.94 -8.98
CA LYS A 87 -28.11 3.27 -9.16
C LYS A 87 -29.22 4.29 -9.43
N LEU A 88 -28.89 5.57 -9.36
CA LEU A 88 -29.80 6.64 -9.80
C LEU A 88 -30.20 6.52 -11.28
N SER A 89 -29.39 5.83 -12.10
CA SER A 89 -29.72 5.51 -13.49
C SER A 89 -30.78 4.42 -13.65
N GLY A 90 -31.21 3.75 -12.58
CA GLY A 90 -32.10 2.58 -12.61
C GLY A 90 -31.40 1.24 -12.87
N GLU A 91 -30.09 1.25 -13.13
CA GLU A 91 -29.32 0.01 -13.27
C GLU A 91 -29.12 -0.69 -11.93
N LYS A 92 -29.29 -2.02 -11.90
CA LYS A 92 -28.98 -2.83 -10.72
C LYS A 92 -27.47 -2.88 -10.48
N VAL A 93 -27.07 -2.74 -9.22
CA VAL A 93 -25.69 -2.91 -8.79
C VAL A 93 -25.35 -4.39 -8.82
N SER A 94 -24.33 -4.73 -9.60
CA SER A 94 -23.82 -6.09 -9.69
C SER A 94 -22.99 -6.48 -8.46
N ALA A 95 -22.84 -7.78 -8.23
CA ALA A 95 -21.93 -8.30 -7.20
C ALA A 95 -20.48 -7.85 -7.44
N LYS A 96 -20.06 -7.72 -8.70
CA LYS A 96 -18.73 -7.25 -9.07
C LYS A 96 -18.49 -5.82 -8.61
N GLU A 97 -19.42 -4.91 -8.90
CA GLU A 97 -19.32 -3.50 -8.49
C GLU A 97 -19.32 -3.35 -6.95
N LEU A 98 -20.12 -4.16 -6.25
CA LEU A 98 -20.10 -4.19 -4.79
C LEU A 98 -18.73 -4.63 -4.26
N LEU A 99 -18.15 -5.70 -4.83
CA LEU A 99 -16.83 -6.19 -4.43
C LEU A 99 -15.72 -5.17 -4.71
N GLU A 100 -15.78 -4.46 -5.83
CA GLU A 100 -14.85 -3.36 -6.15
C GLU A 100 -14.98 -2.22 -5.13
N TYR A 101 -16.21 -1.85 -4.77
CA TYR A 101 -16.47 -0.85 -3.74
C TYR A 101 -15.95 -1.26 -2.35
N ILE A 102 -16.14 -2.53 -1.96
CA ILE A 102 -15.61 -3.08 -0.71
C ILE A 102 -14.09 -3.01 -0.71
N ARG A 103 -13.43 -3.45 -1.81
CA ARG A 103 -11.97 -3.39 -1.92
C ARG A 103 -11.45 -1.97 -1.75
N LYS A 104 -12.05 -1.00 -2.44
CA LYS A 104 -11.69 0.42 -2.27
C LYS A 104 -11.83 0.88 -0.82
N SER A 105 -12.97 0.60 -0.20
CA SER A 105 -13.24 1.00 1.19
C SER A 105 -12.25 0.39 2.18
N VAL A 106 -11.90 -0.89 2.00
CA VAL A 106 -10.92 -1.60 2.84
C VAL A 106 -9.51 -1.06 2.62
N SER A 107 -9.10 -0.82 1.37
CA SER A 107 -7.78 -0.26 1.05
C SER A 107 -7.58 1.12 1.66
N GLU A 108 -8.55 2.02 1.54
CA GLU A 108 -8.51 3.37 2.13
C GLU A 108 -8.42 3.30 3.66
N TYR A 109 -9.22 2.42 4.27
CA TYR A 109 -9.17 2.19 5.70
C TYR A 109 -7.81 1.62 6.14
N ALA A 110 -7.29 0.61 5.44
CA ALA A 110 -6.01 -0.02 5.74
C ALA A 110 -4.88 1.02 5.67
N LEU A 111 -4.83 1.82 4.61
CA LEU A 111 -3.86 2.91 4.47
C LEU A 111 -3.94 3.90 5.63
N THR A 112 -5.14 4.28 6.06
CA THR A 112 -5.35 5.18 7.20
C THR A 112 -4.78 4.60 8.50
N LYS A 113 -4.97 3.30 8.75
CA LYS A 113 -4.43 2.61 9.92
C LYS A 113 -2.91 2.44 9.86
N ILE A 114 -2.39 2.01 8.71
CA ILE A 114 -0.97 1.76 8.46
C ILE A 114 -0.18 3.06 8.60
N LEU A 115 -0.65 4.15 8.00
CA LEU A 115 -0.01 5.46 8.08
C LEU A 115 -0.25 6.15 9.43
N LYS A 116 -1.20 5.70 10.26
CA LYS A 116 -1.58 6.37 11.52
C LYS A 116 -1.95 7.86 11.31
N SER A 117 -2.40 8.21 10.10
CA SER A 117 -2.79 9.58 9.72
C SER A 117 -4.17 9.56 9.08
N PRO A 118 -5.11 10.43 9.52
CA PRO A 118 -6.42 10.56 8.92
C PRO A 118 -6.39 11.24 7.55
N GLN A 119 -5.30 11.95 7.21
CA GLN A 119 -5.13 12.57 5.90
C GLN A 119 -4.06 11.81 5.11
N LEU A 120 -4.50 11.20 4.00
CA LEU A 120 -3.62 10.63 2.97
C LEU A 120 -3.07 11.71 2.00
N GLY A 121 -3.45 12.97 2.20
CA GLY A 121 -3.00 14.10 1.40
C GLY A 121 -1.48 14.25 1.44
N GLY A 122 -0.87 14.42 0.27
CA GLY A 122 0.58 14.60 0.13
C GLY A 122 1.39 13.32 -0.12
N ILE A 123 0.75 12.14 -0.16
CA ILE A 123 1.36 10.89 -0.61
C ILE A 123 0.75 10.52 -1.97
N ASP A 124 1.58 10.30 -2.99
CA ASP A 124 1.17 9.90 -4.34
C ASP A 124 0.59 8.46 -4.38
N GLU A 125 -0.10 8.16 -5.47
CA GLU A 125 -0.85 6.90 -5.64
C GLU A 125 0.08 5.69 -5.69
N GLU A 126 1.24 5.84 -6.34
CA GLU A 126 2.30 4.84 -6.44
C GLU A 126 2.83 4.45 -5.06
N THR A 127 3.08 5.44 -4.20
CA THR A 127 3.58 5.21 -2.84
C THR A 127 2.51 4.58 -1.95
N ARG A 128 1.24 4.97 -2.10
CA ARG A 128 0.12 4.31 -1.42
C ARG A 128 0.00 2.86 -1.86
N PHE A 129 0.12 2.59 -3.16
CA PHE A 129 0.10 1.23 -3.69
C PHE A 129 1.25 0.40 -3.13
N TYR A 130 2.47 0.96 -3.10
CA TYR A 130 3.64 0.28 -2.53
C TYR A 130 3.43 -0.11 -1.06
N LEU A 131 2.98 0.83 -0.24
CA LEU A 131 2.65 0.62 1.18
C LEU A 131 1.62 -0.49 1.35
N LEU A 132 0.51 -0.39 0.62
CA LEU A 132 -0.57 -1.36 0.69
C LEU A 132 -0.10 -2.75 0.22
N TRP A 133 0.74 -2.81 -0.82
CA TRP A 133 1.35 -4.05 -1.27
C TRP A 133 2.23 -4.68 -0.20
N ARG A 134 3.15 -3.91 0.40
CA ARG A 134 4.02 -4.41 1.47
C ARG A 134 3.23 -4.93 2.66
N TRP A 135 2.15 -4.26 3.02
CA TRP A 135 1.27 -4.72 4.09
C TRP A 135 0.45 -5.95 3.71
N THR A 136 0.00 -6.05 2.47
CA THR A 136 -0.88 -7.15 2.04
C THR A 136 -0.11 -8.43 1.71
N TYR A 137 0.99 -8.28 0.98
CA TYR A 137 1.70 -9.38 0.32
C TYR A 137 3.19 -9.41 0.63
N ASN A 138 3.73 -8.44 1.37
CA ASN A 138 5.16 -8.28 1.59
C ASN A 138 5.93 -8.26 0.23
N SER A 139 6.82 -9.22 0.02
CA SER A 139 7.60 -9.38 -1.23
C SER A 139 7.09 -10.53 -2.11
N ALA A 140 5.89 -11.05 -1.85
CA ALA A 140 5.35 -12.19 -2.59
C ALA A 140 4.97 -11.83 -4.04
N LYS A 141 5.00 -12.84 -4.92
CA LYS A 141 4.43 -12.75 -6.27
C LYS A 141 2.94 -13.09 -6.20
N VAL A 142 2.12 -12.26 -6.84
CA VAL A 142 0.65 -12.34 -6.81
C VAL A 142 0.12 -12.42 -8.24
N HIS A 143 -0.98 -13.12 -8.45
CA HIS A 143 -1.60 -13.18 -9.78
C HIS A 143 -2.01 -11.80 -10.29
N PHE A 144 -1.87 -11.55 -11.60
CA PHE A 144 -2.11 -10.25 -12.22
C PHE A 144 -3.47 -9.65 -11.89
N ASP A 145 -4.52 -10.46 -11.87
CA ASP A 145 -5.88 -9.98 -11.59
C ASP A 145 -6.05 -9.47 -10.15
N ASP A 146 -5.42 -10.12 -9.17
CA ASP A 146 -5.47 -9.68 -7.78
C ASP A 146 -4.61 -8.43 -7.55
N ALA A 147 -3.43 -8.39 -8.17
CA ALA A 147 -2.58 -7.20 -8.20
C ALA A 147 -3.34 -6.01 -8.79
N ARG A 148 -4.00 -6.20 -9.94
CA ARG A 148 -4.79 -5.17 -10.64
C ARG A 148 -5.92 -4.65 -9.76
N LYS A 149 -6.65 -5.54 -9.09
CA LYS A 149 -7.73 -5.14 -8.16
C LYS A 149 -7.20 -4.32 -6.98
N LEU A 150 -6.00 -4.62 -6.47
CA LEU A 150 -5.37 -3.82 -5.41
C LEU A 150 -4.96 -2.44 -5.93
N ALA A 151 -4.34 -2.37 -7.11
CA ALA A 151 -3.89 -1.11 -7.72
C ALA A 151 -5.07 -0.18 -8.05
N GLN A 152 -6.14 -0.72 -8.63
CA GLN A 152 -7.36 0.03 -8.92
C GLN A 152 -8.01 0.62 -7.66
N ALA A 153 -7.87 -0.05 -6.51
CA ALA A 153 -8.41 0.45 -5.25
C ALA A 153 -7.71 1.73 -4.76
N VAL A 154 -6.50 2.02 -5.25
CA VAL A 154 -5.69 3.20 -4.87
C VAL A 154 -5.42 4.16 -6.03
N GLY A 155 -5.97 3.90 -7.22
CA GLY A 155 -5.85 4.76 -8.40
C GLY A 155 -4.75 4.37 -9.40
N VAL A 156 -3.90 3.39 -9.06
CA VAL A 156 -2.74 3.02 -9.90
C VAL A 156 -3.14 2.11 -11.05
N GLU A 157 -2.71 2.47 -12.27
CA GLU A 157 -2.77 1.61 -13.44
C GLU A 157 -1.47 0.81 -13.59
N ILE A 158 -1.54 -0.50 -13.31
CA ILE A 158 -0.36 -1.38 -13.31
C ILE A 158 0.36 -1.41 -14.66
N THR A 159 -0.41 -1.31 -15.75
CA THR A 159 0.15 -1.41 -17.10
C THR A 159 1.05 -0.24 -17.48
N GLU A 160 0.84 0.93 -16.90
CA GLU A 160 1.67 2.13 -17.12
C GLU A 160 3.02 2.06 -16.40
N GLN A 161 3.10 1.25 -15.35
CA GLN A 161 4.27 1.10 -14.49
C GLN A 161 5.21 -0.04 -14.90
N TRP A 162 4.97 -0.68 -16.06
CA TRP A 162 5.80 -1.76 -16.57
C TRP A 162 7.19 -1.28 -17.01
N GLY A 163 8.23 -2.02 -16.59
CA GLY A 163 9.61 -1.82 -17.03
C GLY A 163 10.36 -0.71 -16.29
N ASN A 164 9.75 0.48 -16.14
CA ASN A 164 10.39 1.63 -15.50
C ASN A 164 9.94 1.88 -14.06
N GLY A 165 8.84 1.28 -13.60
CA GLY A 165 8.38 1.41 -12.22
C GLY A 165 9.06 0.44 -11.25
N PHE A 166 8.49 0.31 -10.06
CA PHE A 166 8.81 -0.74 -9.09
C PHE A 166 7.97 -2.01 -9.30
N ILE A 167 7.10 -2.05 -10.32
CA ILE A 167 6.26 -3.21 -10.62
C ILE A 167 6.96 -4.11 -11.64
N LYS A 168 7.13 -5.39 -11.30
CA LYS A 168 7.68 -6.41 -12.19
C LYS A 168 6.61 -7.42 -12.57
N LYS A 169 6.48 -7.68 -13.87
CA LYS A 169 5.60 -8.72 -14.43
C LYS A 169 6.41 -9.92 -14.88
N GLU A 170 6.05 -11.09 -14.38
CA GLU A 170 6.61 -12.38 -14.77
C GLU A 170 5.46 -13.33 -15.16
N LYS A 171 5.23 -13.50 -16.46
CA LYS A 171 4.09 -14.25 -17.01
C LYS A 171 2.75 -13.71 -16.49
N GLU A 172 2.06 -14.51 -15.66
CA GLU A 172 0.76 -14.21 -15.03
C GLU A 172 0.89 -13.61 -13.62
N PHE A 173 2.12 -13.51 -13.10
CA PHE A 173 2.41 -13.00 -11.78
C PHE A 173 2.98 -11.57 -11.83
N ILE A 174 2.67 -10.82 -10.79
CA ILE A 174 3.14 -9.47 -10.50
C ILE A 174 3.86 -9.48 -9.16
N SER A 175 4.98 -8.78 -9.08
CA SER A 175 5.67 -8.47 -7.82
C SER A 175 6.04 -6.99 -7.76
N VAL A 176 6.21 -6.49 -6.55
CA VAL A 176 6.67 -5.13 -6.27
C VAL A 176 8.10 -5.19 -5.74
N LEU A 177 9.00 -4.55 -6.47
CA LEU A 177 10.44 -4.54 -6.24
C LEU A 177 10.81 -3.60 -5.10
N SER A 178 11.67 -4.07 -4.22
CA SER A 178 12.39 -3.28 -3.23
C SER A 178 13.47 -2.42 -3.88
N ALA A 179 13.98 -1.43 -3.16
CA ALA A 179 15.09 -0.58 -3.63
C ALA A 179 16.29 -1.42 -4.12
N LYS A 180 16.64 -2.48 -3.38
CA LYS A 180 17.76 -3.37 -3.71
C LYS A 180 17.52 -4.15 -5.01
N GLU A 181 16.29 -4.60 -5.25
CA GLU A 181 15.93 -5.34 -6.47
C GLU A 181 15.87 -4.44 -7.70
N ARG A 182 15.55 -3.15 -7.54
CA ARG A 182 15.65 -2.16 -8.62
C ARG A 182 17.11 -1.91 -9.03
N GLY A 183 18.05 -2.10 -8.11
CA GLY A 183 19.48 -2.08 -8.36
C GLY A 183 20.04 -0.70 -8.68
N ARG A 184 21.34 -0.62 -8.95
CA ARG A 184 22.04 0.67 -9.16
C ARG A 184 21.67 1.36 -10.47
N SER A 185 21.27 0.62 -11.49
CA SER A 185 20.81 1.19 -12.76
C SER A 185 19.55 2.05 -12.60
N PHE A 186 18.80 1.87 -11.50
CA PHE A 186 17.70 2.77 -11.16
C PHE A 186 18.18 4.20 -10.89
N LEU A 187 19.37 4.38 -10.32
CA LEU A 187 19.95 5.70 -10.04
C LEU A 187 20.41 6.45 -11.30
N GLU A 188 20.56 5.75 -12.44
CA GLU A 188 20.91 6.37 -13.71
C GLU A 188 19.72 7.14 -14.31
N LYS A 189 18.52 6.98 -13.74
CA LYS A 189 17.34 7.74 -14.14
C LYS A 189 17.49 9.20 -13.73
N GLN A 190 17.23 10.10 -14.67
CA GLN A 190 17.40 11.55 -14.47
C GLN A 190 16.32 12.17 -13.56
N LYS A 191 15.16 11.52 -13.39
CA LYS A 191 14.06 12.02 -12.57
C LYS A 191 13.38 10.89 -11.81
N PHE A 192 13.06 11.16 -10.55
CA PHE A 192 12.24 10.32 -9.68
C PHE A 192 10.85 10.97 -9.60
N GLU A 193 9.82 10.25 -10.06
CA GLU A 193 8.48 10.84 -10.27
C GLU A 193 7.61 10.71 -9.02
N SER A 194 7.79 9.64 -8.24
CA SER A 194 7.01 9.34 -7.04
C SER A 194 7.83 9.46 -5.75
N MET A 195 7.15 9.62 -4.61
CA MET A 195 7.79 9.63 -3.29
C MET A 195 8.53 8.31 -3.00
N ILE A 196 7.97 7.17 -3.46
CA ILE A 196 8.62 5.87 -3.34
C ILE A 196 9.89 5.75 -4.20
N ASP A 197 9.92 6.37 -5.39
CA ASP A 197 11.13 6.44 -6.20
C ASP A 197 12.26 7.19 -5.50
N ILE A 198 11.91 8.35 -4.91
CA ILE A 198 12.86 9.17 -4.14
C ILE A 198 13.38 8.37 -2.95
N LEU A 199 12.49 7.70 -2.20
CA LEU A 199 12.87 6.87 -1.07
C LEU A 199 13.80 5.73 -1.51
N HIS A 200 13.48 5.01 -2.58
CA HIS A 200 14.33 3.93 -3.09
C HIS A 200 15.70 4.44 -3.54
N ALA A 201 15.77 5.63 -4.16
CA ALA A 201 17.04 6.25 -4.53
C ALA A 201 17.87 6.61 -3.29
N CYS A 202 17.26 7.21 -2.26
CA CYS A 202 17.91 7.46 -0.97
C CYS A 202 18.46 6.17 -0.34
N LEU A 203 17.69 5.08 -0.36
CA LEU A 203 18.12 3.78 0.20
C LEU A 203 19.32 3.19 -0.56
N LEU A 204 19.35 3.33 -1.89
CA LEU A 204 20.48 2.88 -2.70
C LEU A 204 21.73 3.74 -2.51
N PHE A 205 21.60 5.06 -2.33
CA PHE A 205 22.71 5.92 -1.94
C PHE A 205 23.20 5.61 -0.52
N TRP A 206 22.29 5.26 0.38
CA TRP A 206 22.61 4.84 1.74
C TRP A 206 23.44 3.54 1.75
N GLU A 207 23.07 2.55 0.94
CA GLU A 207 23.84 1.31 0.78
C GLU A 207 25.27 1.57 0.24
N GLN A 208 25.46 2.65 -0.51
CA GLN A 208 26.76 3.11 -1.02
C GLN A 208 27.52 4.02 -0.03
N ASN A 209 26.96 4.27 1.15
CA ASN A 209 27.47 5.24 2.12
C ASN A 209 27.63 6.67 1.56
N ASN A 210 26.86 7.02 0.53
CA ASN A 210 26.90 8.33 -0.13
C ASN A 210 25.90 9.29 0.52
N ARG A 211 26.23 9.75 1.73
CA ARG A 211 25.36 10.67 2.50
C ARG A 211 25.16 12.03 1.83
N LYS A 212 26.13 12.48 1.04
CA LYS A 212 26.05 13.73 0.30
C LYS A 212 24.93 13.67 -0.75
N ALA A 213 24.92 12.63 -1.59
CA ALA A 213 23.87 12.44 -2.59
C ALA A 213 22.47 12.28 -1.98
N ILE A 214 22.35 11.64 -0.80
CA ILE A 214 21.07 11.58 -0.07
C ILE A 214 20.60 12.99 0.31
N SER A 215 21.50 13.83 0.83
CA SER A 215 21.15 15.18 1.29
C SER A 215 20.73 16.05 0.12
N GLU A 216 21.53 16.05 -0.96
CA GLU A 216 21.22 16.76 -2.21
C GLU A 216 19.87 16.33 -2.78
N LEU A 217 19.61 15.01 -2.91
CA LEU A 217 18.34 14.50 -3.43
C LEU A 217 17.14 14.90 -2.55
N LEU A 218 17.27 14.84 -1.22
CA LEU A 218 16.19 15.22 -0.31
C LEU A 218 15.91 16.73 -0.33
N GLU A 219 16.93 17.56 -0.55
CA GLU A 219 16.80 19.01 -0.69
C GLU A 219 16.17 19.39 -2.04
N GLU A 220 16.70 18.87 -3.15
CA GLU A 220 16.20 19.10 -4.51
C GLU A 220 14.73 18.70 -4.66
N THR A 221 14.32 17.60 -4.04
CA THR A 221 12.94 17.11 -4.08
C THR A 221 12.04 17.71 -3.00
N GLY A 222 12.58 18.53 -2.08
CA GLY A 222 11.84 19.12 -0.97
C GLY A 222 11.41 18.12 0.12
N ASN A 223 11.94 16.89 0.11
CA ASN A 223 11.56 15.84 1.06
C ASN A 223 12.34 15.86 2.37
N LEU A 224 13.41 16.65 2.47
CA LEU A 224 14.20 16.76 3.71
C LEU A 224 13.35 17.12 4.93
N ASN A 225 12.47 18.12 4.78
CA ASN A 225 11.57 18.60 5.83
C ASN A 225 10.13 18.10 5.66
N ASN A 226 9.88 17.17 4.73
CA ASN A 226 8.55 16.63 4.48
C ASN A 226 8.22 15.53 5.50
N ASN A 227 7.33 15.84 6.45
CA ASN A 227 6.90 14.87 7.46
C ASN A 227 6.24 13.62 6.85
N ALA A 228 5.49 13.77 5.75
CA ALA A 228 4.83 12.64 5.09
C ALA A 228 5.87 11.66 4.51
N PHE A 229 6.94 12.16 3.90
CA PHE A 229 8.03 11.32 3.39
C PHE A 229 8.66 10.45 4.49
N TRP A 230 9.01 11.07 5.62
CA TRP A 230 9.61 10.34 6.74
C TRP A 230 8.65 9.36 7.39
N GLN A 231 7.37 9.71 7.46
CA GLN A 231 6.32 8.83 7.94
C GLN A 231 6.15 7.62 7.02
N VAL A 232 6.15 7.81 5.70
CA VAL A 232 6.12 6.70 4.73
C VAL A 232 7.30 5.75 4.95
N ALA A 233 8.53 6.28 5.04
CA ALA A 233 9.71 5.46 5.27
C ALA A 233 9.62 4.65 6.59
N GLN A 234 9.18 5.29 7.66
CA GLN A 234 8.94 4.64 8.96
C GLN A 234 7.88 3.54 8.85
N THR A 235 6.74 3.85 8.23
CA THR A 235 5.62 2.93 8.08
C THR A 235 5.99 1.71 7.24
N ILE A 236 6.70 1.87 6.12
CA ILE A 236 7.19 0.72 5.33
C ILE A 236 8.07 -0.16 6.22
N SER A 237 8.98 0.43 7.00
CA SER A 237 9.84 -0.32 7.91
C SER A 237 9.06 -1.08 9.00
N GLU A 238 7.96 -0.53 9.51
CA GLU A 238 7.15 -1.17 10.55
C GLU A 238 6.33 -2.35 10.02
N VAL A 239 5.87 -2.25 8.77
CA VAL A 239 5.05 -3.26 8.11
C VAL A 239 5.86 -4.49 7.68
N LEU A 240 7.13 -4.32 7.35
CA LEU A 240 8.00 -5.41 6.92
C LEU A 240 8.35 -6.35 8.09
N PRO A 241 8.47 -7.68 7.84
CA PRO A 241 8.83 -8.64 8.87
C PRO A 241 10.28 -8.50 9.33
N ASP A 242 10.58 -9.03 10.53
CA ASP A 242 11.95 -9.02 11.04
C ASP A 242 12.89 -9.89 10.19
N GLY A 243 14.13 -9.42 10.04
CA GLY A 243 15.14 -10.05 9.18
C GLY A 243 15.01 -9.70 7.70
N ASP A 244 13.98 -8.95 7.29
CA ASP A 244 13.86 -8.44 5.93
C ASP A 244 14.97 -7.42 5.61
N LYS A 245 15.58 -7.54 4.42
CA LYS A 245 16.70 -6.68 4.00
C LYS A 245 16.24 -5.24 3.71
N GLU A 246 15.05 -5.07 3.14
CA GLU A 246 14.48 -3.75 2.88
C GLU A 246 14.20 -3.04 4.21
N LYS A 247 13.69 -3.77 5.22
CA LYS A 247 13.50 -3.24 6.57
C LYS A 247 14.80 -2.74 7.17
N GLN A 248 15.88 -3.53 7.09
CA GLN A 248 17.20 -3.13 7.61
C GLN A 248 17.73 -1.86 6.95
N MET A 249 17.59 -1.75 5.62
CA MET A 249 17.99 -0.54 4.87
C MET A 249 17.18 0.69 5.32
N LEU A 250 15.86 0.55 5.45
CA LEU A 250 14.98 1.62 5.91
C LEU A 250 15.33 2.07 7.32
N GLN A 251 15.52 1.14 8.27
CA GLN A 251 15.91 1.47 9.65
C GLN A 251 17.25 2.20 9.70
N GLY A 252 18.23 1.75 8.92
CA GLY A 252 19.54 2.39 8.82
C GLY A 252 19.49 3.79 8.21
N PHE A 253 18.64 3.99 7.19
CA PHE A 253 18.37 5.30 6.59
C PHE A 253 17.68 6.23 7.59
N LEU A 254 16.63 5.76 8.27
CA LEU A 254 15.88 6.52 9.27
C LEU A 254 16.76 6.95 10.45
N TYR A 255 17.68 6.10 10.90
CA TYR A 255 18.65 6.45 11.93
C TYR A 255 19.56 7.62 11.52
N GLY A 256 19.81 7.78 10.22
CA GLY A 256 20.61 8.86 9.65
C GLY A 256 19.87 10.20 9.49
N LYS A 257 18.55 10.26 9.77
CA LYS A 257 17.68 11.41 9.45
C LYS A 257 18.26 12.77 9.82
N GLU A 258 18.72 12.94 11.06
CA GLU A 258 19.28 14.22 11.53
C GLU A 258 20.58 14.64 10.84
N ASN A 259 21.32 13.67 10.29
CA ASN A 259 22.63 13.92 9.69
C ASN A 259 22.53 14.39 8.24
N TYR A 260 21.45 14.06 7.53
CA TYR A 260 21.26 14.50 6.15
C TYR A 260 21.05 16.03 6.08
N GLY A 261 20.23 16.60 6.96
CA GLY A 261 20.05 18.06 7.02
C GLY A 261 21.29 18.85 7.46
N LYS A 262 22.18 18.24 8.26
CA LYS A 262 23.44 18.87 8.68
C LYS A 262 24.53 18.81 7.61
N THR A 263 24.43 17.85 6.69
CA THR A 263 25.42 17.64 5.63
C THR A 263 25.22 18.62 4.48
N GLY A 264 23.97 18.89 4.06
CA GLY A 264 23.66 19.93 3.08
C GLY A 264 24.15 21.31 3.52
N ALA A 265 23.79 21.72 4.75
CA ALA A 265 24.21 23.00 5.32
C ALA A 265 25.75 23.20 5.40
N ARG A 266 26.53 22.13 5.61
CA ARG A 266 27.99 22.21 5.60
C ARG A 266 28.57 22.31 4.19
N VAL A 267 27.95 21.65 3.21
CA VAL A 267 28.41 21.71 1.81
C VAL A 267 28.18 23.11 1.23
N ASP A 268 27.02 23.71 1.47
CA ASP A 268 26.70 25.07 1.05
C ASP A 268 27.66 26.11 1.65
N GLN A 269 27.98 25.97 2.94
CA GLN A 269 28.90 26.86 3.63
C GLN A 269 30.32 26.76 3.07
N TYR A 270 30.79 25.56 2.72
CA TYR A 270 32.11 25.39 2.09
C TYR A 270 32.15 25.91 0.64
N GLN A 271 31.07 25.76 -0.13
CA GLN A 271 30.99 26.31 -1.48
C GLN A 271 30.96 27.85 -1.45
N MET A 272 30.16 28.46 -0.58
CA MET A 272 30.15 29.92 -0.36
C MET A 272 31.56 30.46 -0.03
N ILE A 273 32.28 29.81 0.89
CA ILE A 273 33.64 30.23 1.26
C ILE A 273 34.63 30.12 0.10
N LEU A 274 34.43 29.19 -0.84
CA LEU A 274 35.27 29.04 -2.03
C LEU A 274 34.95 30.12 -3.08
N PHE A 275 33.68 30.51 -3.24
CA PHE A 275 33.28 31.59 -4.15
C PHE A 275 33.65 32.98 -3.64
N GLU A 276 33.74 33.19 -2.31
CA GLU A 276 34.21 34.47 -1.74
C GLU A 276 35.74 34.62 -1.75
N LYS A 277 36.49 33.54 -2.03
CA LYS A 277 37.96 33.51 -2.03
C LYS A 277 38.60 33.35 -3.42
N GLY A 278 37.80 33.30 -4.48
CA GLY A 278 38.25 33.26 -5.88
C GLY A 278 37.95 34.58 -6.58
#